data_AF-A0AAE4YAJ0-F1
#
_entry.id   AF-A0AAE4YAJ0-F1
#
_cell.length_a   1.000
_cell.length_b   1.000
_cell.length_c   1.000
_cell.angle_alpha   90.00
_cell.angle_beta   90.00
_cell.angle_gamma   90.00
#
_symmetry.space_group_name_H-M   'P 1'
#
loop_
_entity.id
_entity.type
_entity.pdbx_description
1 polymer ?
#
loop_
_entity_poly.entity_id
_entity_poly.type
_entity_poly.pdbx_seq_one_letter_code
_entity_poly.pdbx_strand_id
1 'polypeptide(L)'
;MSIDLSSIPDALAADPGLAASVSGSDLAQGLAAATTLSNLLAQTLDGLGANADGLISVTDIQAVSATIQADPGLFAQFQLAHGDDASWAETGFHLLQGDGGSLTFKGRNFVDTVADGMFHFGFATVGGKFLNEDGALSRTVEKVAAWVNYFVNGVVAFQGTAQDDRLESGAYSAVFTGAEHELWLMGAGNDRVSAGIGNDTIHGGMGSDALLGDGGNDSIMGEAGADLLQGGAGADSLYGGADADRVLGGEGADLLSGGDGADFLRGGTGADSLYGGAGADRLLGEEGADLFEGGAGADRFVLTETVQACDVIVLRSGDSGATAMTADLVQGFVSGIDKIDLTDLGPISFETGGFSASGASAHYDGLALRIDTTGDGTCDMMIRFQGLATLSASDLLLV
;
A
#
# COMPACT_ATOMS: atom_id res chain seq x y z
N MET A 1 -10.29 0.68 -25.22
CA MET A 1 -9.48 1.88 -25.50
C MET A 1 -8.29 1.41 -26.28
N SER A 2 -7.77 2.16 -27.26
CA SER A 2 -6.52 1.77 -27.94
C SER A 2 -5.36 2.04 -26.98
N ILE A 3 -4.44 1.11 -26.86
CA ILE A 3 -3.22 1.23 -26.07
C ILE A 3 -2.33 2.29 -26.69
N ASP A 4 -1.81 3.18 -25.84
CA ASP A 4 -0.90 4.26 -26.22
C ASP A 4 0.37 4.16 -25.37
N LEU A 5 1.53 4.16 -26.04
CA LEU A 5 2.85 4.10 -25.40
C LEU A 5 3.69 5.36 -25.71
N SER A 6 3.06 6.44 -26.19
CA SER A 6 3.73 7.70 -26.53
C SER A 6 4.41 8.38 -25.33
N SER A 7 3.99 8.06 -24.11
CA SER A 7 4.63 8.53 -22.88
C SER A 7 6.09 8.05 -22.71
N ILE A 8 6.50 6.95 -23.37
CA ILE A 8 7.90 6.49 -23.38
C ILE A 8 8.80 7.48 -24.15
N PRO A 9 8.59 7.73 -25.47
CA PRO A 9 9.40 8.69 -26.20
C PRO A 9 9.25 10.12 -25.67
N ASP A 10 8.10 10.49 -25.11
CA ASP A 10 7.95 11.80 -24.43
C ASP A 10 8.87 11.93 -23.22
N ALA A 11 8.98 10.87 -22.38
CA ALA A 11 9.91 10.85 -21.26
C ALA A 11 11.37 10.90 -21.72
N LEU A 12 11.74 10.17 -22.78
CA LEU A 12 13.09 10.25 -23.37
C LEU A 12 13.40 11.68 -23.86
N ALA A 13 12.45 12.34 -24.53
CA ALA A 13 12.61 13.70 -25.02
C ALA A 13 12.72 14.74 -23.89
N ALA A 14 12.13 14.44 -22.73
CA ALA A 14 12.19 15.27 -21.53
C ALA A 14 13.43 15.00 -20.66
N ASP A 15 14.26 14.00 -20.97
CA ASP A 15 15.45 13.67 -20.16
C ASP A 15 16.51 14.78 -20.26
N PRO A 16 16.83 15.48 -19.15
CA PRO A 16 17.78 16.58 -19.18
C PRO A 16 19.22 16.13 -19.44
N GLY A 17 19.54 14.88 -19.12
CA GLY A 17 20.85 14.27 -19.33
C GLY A 17 21.10 13.95 -20.80
N LEU A 18 20.11 13.38 -21.49
CA LEU A 18 20.17 13.19 -22.96
C LEU A 18 20.27 14.53 -23.68
N ALA A 19 19.45 15.52 -23.29
CA ALA A 19 19.47 16.86 -23.89
C ALA A 19 20.83 17.57 -23.75
N ALA A 20 21.62 17.22 -22.72
CA ALA A 20 22.93 17.79 -22.48
C ALA A 20 24.08 17.05 -23.19
N SER A 21 23.92 15.75 -23.45
CA SER A 21 25.03 14.85 -23.77
C SER A 21 24.98 14.29 -25.20
N VAL A 22 23.78 14.20 -25.79
CA VAL A 22 23.56 13.64 -27.13
C VAL A 22 23.49 14.75 -28.18
N SER A 23 24.02 14.49 -29.38
CA SER A 23 23.93 15.45 -30.49
C SER A 23 22.47 15.63 -30.93
N GLY A 24 22.09 16.83 -31.39
CA GLY A 24 20.72 17.09 -31.83
C GLY A 24 20.23 16.19 -32.97
N SER A 25 21.15 15.69 -33.82
CA SER A 25 20.80 14.74 -34.88
C SER A 25 20.60 13.32 -34.36
N ASP A 26 21.40 12.89 -33.40
CA ASP A 26 21.30 11.53 -32.84
C ASP A 26 20.10 11.44 -31.90
N LEU A 27 19.84 12.48 -31.11
CA LEU A 27 18.64 12.61 -30.30
C LEU A 27 17.37 12.50 -31.15
N ALA A 28 17.30 13.23 -32.27
CA ALA A 28 16.13 13.18 -33.15
C ALA A 28 15.93 11.80 -33.80
N GLN A 29 17.02 11.13 -34.20
CA GLN A 29 16.96 9.79 -34.79
C GLN A 29 16.57 8.73 -33.76
N GLY A 30 17.17 8.77 -32.57
CA GLY A 30 16.85 7.87 -31.46
C GLY A 30 15.41 8.03 -30.97
N LEU A 31 14.90 9.26 -30.86
CA LEU A 31 13.49 9.50 -30.51
C LEU A 31 12.52 9.01 -31.58
N ALA A 32 12.86 9.15 -32.87
CA ALA A 32 12.07 8.60 -33.96
C ALA A 32 12.05 7.06 -33.94
N ALA A 33 13.17 6.45 -33.57
CA ALA A 33 13.30 5.01 -33.39
C ALA A 33 12.46 4.51 -32.19
N ALA A 34 12.56 5.18 -31.04
CA ALA A 34 11.73 4.91 -29.85
C ALA A 34 10.23 5.08 -30.13
N THR A 35 9.85 6.08 -30.91
CA THR A 35 8.46 6.28 -31.36
C THR A 35 7.99 5.13 -32.23
N THR A 36 8.84 4.65 -33.15
CA THR A 36 8.53 3.51 -34.01
C THR A 36 8.32 2.23 -33.20
N LEU A 37 9.22 1.96 -32.25
CA LEU A 37 9.10 0.82 -31.33
C LEU A 37 7.82 0.91 -30.49
N SER A 38 7.55 2.06 -29.87
CA SER A 38 6.36 2.27 -29.03
C SER A 38 5.07 2.05 -29.80
N ASN A 39 4.97 2.55 -31.04
CA ASN A 39 3.81 2.33 -31.90
C ASN A 39 3.63 0.86 -32.29
N LEU A 40 4.72 0.16 -32.63
CA LEU A 40 4.70 -1.25 -33.01
C LEU A 40 4.23 -2.11 -31.83
N LEU A 41 4.76 -1.86 -30.63
CA LEU A 41 4.40 -2.56 -29.41
C LEU A 41 2.94 -2.29 -29.02
N ALA A 42 2.50 -1.03 -29.03
CA ALA A 42 1.13 -0.65 -28.74
C ALA A 42 0.12 -1.32 -29.69
N GLN A 43 0.39 -1.30 -31.00
CA GLN A 43 -0.46 -1.97 -31.99
C GLN A 43 -0.51 -3.49 -31.81
N THR A 44 0.62 -4.11 -31.43
CA THR A 44 0.69 -5.55 -31.21
C THR A 44 -0.10 -5.94 -29.96
N LEU A 45 0.07 -5.19 -28.86
CA LEU A 45 -0.72 -5.35 -27.63
C LEU A 45 -2.24 -5.21 -27.92
N ASP A 46 -2.63 -4.16 -28.63
CA ASP A 46 -4.03 -3.91 -29.02
C ASP A 46 -4.59 -5.06 -29.88
N GLY A 47 -3.82 -5.51 -30.87
CA GLY A 47 -4.24 -6.59 -31.77
C GLY A 47 -4.46 -7.92 -31.06
N LEU A 48 -3.73 -8.15 -29.96
CA LEU A 48 -3.87 -9.33 -29.12
C LEU A 48 -4.98 -9.19 -28.06
N GLY A 49 -5.47 -7.98 -27.80
CA GLY A 49 -6.34 -7.71 -26.65
C GLY A 49 -5.63 -7.94 -25.32
N ALA A 50 -4.31 -7.71 -25.29
CA ALA A 50 -3.40 -8.01 -24.19
C ALA A 50 -3.70 -7.27 -22.87
N ASN A 51 -4.56 -6.25 -22.89
CA ASN A 51 -4.95 -5.46 -21.72
C ASN A 51 -6.47 -5.54 -21.47
N ALA A 52 -7.13 -6.61 -21.90
CA ALA A 52 -8.58 -6.73 -21.83
C ALA A 52 -9.10 -6.80 -20.38
N ASP A 53 -8.28 -7.30 -19.46
CA ASP A 53 -8.53 -7.35 -18.02
C ASP A 53 -7.97 -6.15 -17.26
N GLY A 54 -7.34 -5.20 -17.96
CA GLY A 54 -6.73 -4.00 -17.38
C GLY A 54 -5.32 -4.22 -16.83
N LEU A 55 -4.69 -5.37 -17.08
CA LEU A 55 -3.31 -5.65 -16.70
C LEU A 55 -2.52 -6.25 -17.86
N ILE A 56 -1.29 -5.79 -18.04
CA ILE A 56 -0.32 -6.45 -18.91
C ILE A 56 0.40 -7.53 -18.11
N SER A 57 0.09 -8.80 -18.35
CA SER A 57 0.71 -9.94 -17.67
C SER A 57 1.99 -10.43 -18.37
N VAL A 58 2.75 -11.30 -17.70
CA VAL A 58 3.87 -12.04 -18.31
C VAL A 58 3.44 -12.80 -19.57
N THR A 59 2.21 -13.34 -19.59
CA THR A 59 1.68 -14.09 -20.73
C THR A 59 1.43 -13.18 -21.92
N ASP A 60 0.88 -11.99 -21.67
CA ASP A 60 0.65 -10.99 -22.70
C ASP A 60 1.96 -10.53 -23.31
N ILE A 61 2.96 -10.31 -22.45
CA ILE A 61 4.30 -9.94 -22.88
C ILE A 61 4.92 -11.04 -23.78
N GLN A 62 4.79 -12.31 -23.41
CA GLN A 62 5.28 -13.41 -24.24
C GLN A 62 4.52 -13.53 -25.57
N ALA A 63 3.22 -13.25 -25.59
CA ALA A 63 2.40 -13.29 -26.80
C ALA A 63 2.79 -12.19 -27.81
N VAL A 64 3.10 -10.98 -27.34
CA VAL A 64 3.63 -9.89 -28.18
C VAL A 64 4.97 -10.28 -28.80
N SER A 65 5.92 -10.78 -27.99
CA SER A 65 7.22 -11.26 -28.47
C SER A 65 7.06 -12.33 -29.55
N ALA A 66 6.18 -13.31 -29.33
CA ALA A 66 5.90 -14.37 -30.29
C ALA A 66 5.28 -13.85 -31.59
N THR A 67 4.38 -12.87 -31.49
CA THR A 67 3.71 -12.25 -32.65
C THR A 67 4.70 -11.48 -33.52
N ILE A 68 5.58 -10.68 -32.89
CA ILE A 68 6.60 -9.92 -33.61
C ILE A 68 7.55 -10.85 -34.35
N GLN A 69 8.03 -11.91 -33.70
CA GLN A 69 8.96 -12.86 -34.32
C GLN A 69 8.34 -13.73 -35.42
N ALA A 70 7.02 -13.98 -35.35
CA ALA A 70 6.33 -14.79 -36.34
C ALA A 70 6.14 -14.08 -37.70
N ASP A 71 6.22 -12.74 -37.73
CA ASP A 71 6.14 -11.93 -38.94
C ASP A 71 7.54 -11.37 -39.29
N PRO A 72 8.22 -11.90 -40.32
CA PRO A 72 9.55 -11.42 -40.72
C PRO A 72 9.61 -9.94 -41.10
N GLY A 73 8.52 -9.38 -41.62
CA GLY A 73 8.44 -7.97 -41.97
C GLY A 73 8.34 -7.09 -40.74
N LEU A 74 7.51 -7.50 -39.77
CA LEU A 74 7.37 -6.81 -38.48
C LEU A 74 8.67 -6.91 -37.68
N PHE A 75 9.29 -8.09 -37.60
CA PHE A 75 10.55 -8.30 -36.89
C PHE A 75 11.71 -7.51 -37.51
N ALA A 76 11.75 -7.35 -38.85
CA ALA A 76 12.75 -6.52 -39.51
C ALA A 76 12.57 -5.02 -39.20
N GLN A 77 11.33 -4.53 -39.14
CA GLN A 77 11.04 -3.15 -38.72
C GLN A 77 11.43 -2.92 -37.26
N PHE A 78 11.09 -3.88 -36.39
CA PHE A 78 11.45 -3.85 -34.99
C PHE A 78 12.98 -3.81 -34.79
N GLN A 79 13.75 -4.71 -35.41
CA GLN A 79 15.21 -4.70 -35.31
C GLN A 79 15.84 -3.41 -35.83
N LEU A 80 15.33 -2.86 -36.95
CA LEU A 80 15.83 -1.60 -37.50
C LEU A 80 15.62 -0.42 -36.53
N ALA A 81 14.47 -0.38 -35.86
CA ALA A 81 14.15 0.66 -34.89
C ALA A 81 14.86 0.42 -33.55
N HIS A 82 15.02 -0.83 -33.11
CA HIS A 82 15.82 -1.18 -31.93
C HIS A 82 17.26 -0.71 -32.13
N GLY A 83 17.86 -1.10 -33.25
CA GLY A 83 19.24 -0.80 -33.57
C GLY A 83 20.18 -1.90 -33.11
N ASP A 84 21.47 -1.58 -33.19
CA ASP A 84 22.60 -2.45 -32.89
C ASP A 84 23.63 -1.62 -32.11
N ASP A 85 24.20 -2.19 -31.05
CA ASP A 85 25.35 -1.64 -30.30
C ASP A 85 26.70 -2.22 -30.78
N ALA A 86 26.69 -3.21 -31.68
CA ALA A 86 27.89 -3.85 -32.16
C ALA A 86 28.56 -3.07 -33.31
N SER A 87 29.84 -2.75 -33.10
CA SER A 87 30.84 -2.27 -34.09
C SER A 87 30.72 -0.81 -34.57
N TRP A 88 31.25 0.10 -33.73
CA TRP A 88 31.70 1.46 -34.04
C TRP A 88 30.65 2.50 -34.48
N ALA A 89 29.38 2.12 -34.62
CA ALA A 89 28.28 3.05 -34.88
C ALA A 89 26.97 2.52 -34.29
N GLU A 90 26.50 3.15 -33.22
CA GLU A 90 25.16 2.91 -32.68
C GLU A 90 24.10 3.33 -33.71
N THR A 91 22.98 2.60 -33.74
CA THR A 91 21.84 2.90 -34.60
C THR A 91 20.53 2.74 -33.82
N GLY A 92 19.41 3.18 -34.38
CA GLY A 92 18.10 2.99 -33.76
C GLY A 92 17.98 3.68 -32.40
N PHE A 93 17.36 2.99 -31.43
CA PHE A 93 17.23 3.47 -30.06
C PHE A 93 18.58 3.58 -29.34
N HIS A 94 19.56 2.75 -29.71
CA HIS A 94 20.87 2.72 -29.04
C HIS A 94 21.67 4.03 -29.20
N LEU A 95 21.29 4.90 -30.15
CA LEU A 95 21.78 6.29 -30.24
C LEU A 95 21.49 7.16 -29.00
N LEU A 96 20.64 6.69 -28.08
CA LEU A 96 20.34 7.37 -26.82
C LEU A 96 20.93 6.64 -25.60
N GLN A 97 21.32 5.37 -25.76
CA GLN A 97 21.72 4.51 -24.66
C GLN A 97 23.19 4.75 -24.30
N GLY A 98 23.51 4.77 -23.01
CA GLY A 98 24.87 5.02 -22.53
C GLY A 98 25.32 6.49 -22.60
N ASP A 99 24.49 7.36 -23.17
CA ASP A 99 24.83 8.75 -23.46
C ASP A 99 24.23 9.76 -22.47
N GLY A 100 24.26 9.40 -21.18
CA GLY A 100 24.02 10.35 -20.11
C GLY A 100 22.56 10.61 -19.76
N GLY A 101 21.64 9.71 -20.12
CA GLY A 101 20.28 9.69 -19.58
C GLY A 101 20.29 9.79 -18.04
N SER A 102 19.35 10.53 -17.48
CA SER A 102 19.38 10.93 -16.07
C SER A 102 18.07 10.70 -15.33
N LEU A 103 16.98 10.52 -16.07
CA LEU A 103 15.71 10.13 -15.49
C LEU A 103 15.84 8.76 -14.83
N THR A 104 15.16 8.64 -13.70
CA THR A 104 15.14 7.45 -12.87
C THR A 104 13.71 6.92 -12.79
N PHE A 105 13.55 5.62 -12.98
CA PHE A 105 12.30 4.89 -12.82
C PHE A 105 12.55 3.69 -11.89
N LYS A 106 11.89 3.68 -10.73
CA LYS A 106 12.14 2.72 -9.65
C LYS A 106 13.63 2.59 -9.26
N GLY A 107 14.32 3.71 -9.11
CA GLY A 107 15.75 3.78 -8.75
C GLY A 107 16.72 3.36 -9.87
N ARG A 108 16.23 3.09 -11.09
CA ARG A 108 17.04 2.68 -12.24
C ARG A 108 17.08 3.77 -13.28
N ASN A 109 18.19 3.88 -14.01
CA ASN A 109 18.27 4.77 -15.18
C ASN A 109 17.15 4.40 -16.16
N PHE A 110 16.31 5.36 -16.52
CA PHE A 110 15.16 5.12 -17.38
C PHE A 110 15.61 4.69 -18.77
N VAL A 111 16.54 5.42 -19.39
CA VAL A 111 17.02 5.16 -20.75
C VAL A 111 17.73 3.81 -20.80
N ASP A 112 18.76 3.66 -19.98
CA ASP A 112 19.73 2.55 -20.07
C ASP A 112 19.23 1.23 -19.48
N THR A 113 18.05 1.22 -18.86
CA THR A 113 17.53 0.03 -18.18
C THR A 113 16.05 -0.21 -18.40
N VAL A 114 15.21 0.82 -18.28
CA VAL A 114 13.75 0.63 -18.35
C VAL A 114 13.26 0.69 -19.79
N ALA A 115 13.55 1.77 -20.51
CA ALA A 115 13.23 1.91 -21.93
C ALA A 115 13.93 0.84 -22.77
N ASP A 116 15.23 0.62 -22.55
CA ASP A 116 15.99 -0.50 -23.13
C ASP A 116 15.32 -1.86 -22.85
N GLY A 117 14.98 -2.15 -21.60
CA GLY A 117 14.30 -3.40 -21.23
C GLY A 117 12.93 -3.57 -21.89
N MET A 118 12.16 -2.48 -22.02
CA MET A 118 10.87 -2.47 -22.70
C MET A 118 10.99 -2.54 -24.22
N PHE A 119 12.08 -2.07 -24.79
CA PHE A 119 12.30 -2.20 -26.22
C PHE A 119 12.88 -3.55 -26.62
N HIS A 120 13.34 -4.37 -25.68
CA HIS A 120 13.62 -5.79 -25.93
C HIS A 120 12.37 -6.67 -26.11
N PHE A 121 11.19 -6.09 -25.95
CA PHE A 121 9.89 -6.77 -25.91
C PHE A 121 9.57 -7.60 -27.17
N GLY A 122 10.13 -7.24 -28.33
CA GLY A 122 10.00 -8.00 -29.58
C GLY A 122 10.98 -9.17 -29.77
N PHE A 123 11.98 -9.34 -28.91
CA PHE A 123 12.92 -10.45 -29.00
C PHE A 123 12.45 -11.71 -28.26
N ALA A 124 13.05 -12.86 -28.58
CA ALA A 124 12.71 -14.14 -27.96
C ALA A 124 12.97 -14.16 -26.46
N THR A 125 12.24 -15.01 -25.75
CA THR A 125 12.44 -15.24 -24.33
C THR A 125 13.00 -16.63 -24.07
N VAL A 126 13.97 -16.73 -23.15
CA VAL A 126 14.59 -17.98 -22.70
C VAL A 126 14.70 -17.95 -21.18
N GLY A 127 14.07 -18.92 -20.51
CA GLY A 127 14.12 -19.01 -19.04
C GLY A 127 13.55 -17.79 -18.32
N GLY A 128 12.48 -17.19 -18.86
CA GLY A 128 11.82 -16.02 -18.29
C GLY A 128 12.56 -14.69 -18.50
N LYS A 129 13.59 -14.66 -19.35
CA LYS A 129 14.32 -13.44 -19.73
C LYS A 129 14.27 -13.22 -21.23
N PHE A 130 14.32 -11.97 -21.67
CA PHE A 130 14.49 -11.65 -23.08
C PHE A 130 15.91 -11.97 -23.56
N LEU A 131 16.05 -12.30 -24.83
CA LEU A 131 17.30 -12.19 -25.57
C LEU A 131 17.47 -10.74 -26.04
N ASN A 132 18.70 -10.26 -26.16
CA ASN A 132 19.00 -9.03 -26.89
C ASN A 132 19.38 -9.34 -28.35
N GLU A 133 19.70 -8.29 -29.11
CA GLU A 133 20.19 -8.31 -30.49
C GLU A 133 21.38 -9.26 -30.72
N ASP A 134 22.25 -9.41 -29.72
CA ASP A 134 23.40 -10.33 -29.73
C ASP A 134 23.06 -11.78 -29.31
N GLY A 135 21.83 -12.04 -28.89
CA GLY A 135 21.40 -13.34 -28.37
C GLY A 135 21.82 -13.63 -26.92
N ALA A 136 22.27 -12.61 -26.18
CA ALA A 136 22.53 -12.68 -24.75
C ALA A 136 21.25 -12.47 -23.91
N LEU A 137 21.24 -12.98 -22.68
CA LEU A 137 20.09 -12.80 -21.77
C LEU A 137 20.06 -11.38 -21.19
N SER A 138 18.91 -10.73 -21.33
CA SER A 138 18.60 -9.38 -20.82
C SER A 138 17.68 -9.46 -19.57
N ARG A 139 16.72 -8.54 -19.47
CA ARG A 139 15.78 -8.40 -18.34
C ARG A 139 14.78 -9.55 -18.26
N THR A 140 14.25 -9.75 -17.05
CA THR A 140 13.17 -10.71 -16.82
C THR A 140 11.87 -10.16 -17.40
N VAL A 141 11.07 -11.06 -17.99
CA VAL A 141 9.78 -10.75 -18.58
C VAL A 141 8.83 -10.09 -17.57
N GLU A 142 8.85 -10.59 -16.34
CA GLU A 142 8.07 -10.07 -15.20
C GLU A 142 8.35 -8.59 -14.89
N LYS A 143 9.63 -8.18 -14.92
CA LYS A 143 9.98 -6.77 -14.63
C LYS A 143 9.50 -5.85 -15.75
N VAL A 144 9.58 -6.32 -16.99
CA VAL A 144 9.10 -5.56 -18.14
C VAL A 144 7.57 -5.47 -18.12
N ALA A 145 6.86 -6.55 -17.78
CA ALA A 145 5.41 -6.52 -17.60
C ALA A 145 5.00 -5.45 -16.57
N ALA A 146 5.70 -5.39 -15.43
CA ALA A 146 5.43 -4.39 -14.40
C ALA A 146 5.63 -2.95 -14.89
N TRP A 147 6.71 -2.68 -15.62
CA TRP A 147 6.96 -1.34 -16.18
C TRP A 147 5.96 -0.96 -17.27
N VAL A 148 5.62 -1.89 -18.16
CA VAL A 148 4.66 -1.63 -19.25
C VAL A 148 3.28 -1.25 -18.71
N ASN A 149 2.85 -1.83 -17.57
CA ASN A 149 1.59 -1.41 -16.93
C ASN A 149 1.55 0.09 -16.61
N TYR A 150 2.67 0.72 -16.25
CA TYR A 150 2.65 2.18 -16.03
C TYR A 150 2.36 2.94 -17.32
N PHE A 151 3.06 2.57 -18.41
CA PHE A 151 2.89 3.27 -19.68
C PHE A 151 1.56 2.98 -20.36
N VAL A 152 0.90 1.85 -20.06
CA VAL A 152 -0.40 1.47 -20.61
C VAL A 152 -1.57 1.88 -19.71
N ASN A 153 -1.46 1.65 -18.41
CA ASN A 153 -2.55 1.75 -17.43
C ASN A 153 -2.35 2.89 -16.41
N GLY A 154 -1.20 3.56 -16.41
CA GLY A 154 -0.88 4.63 -15.46
C GLY A 154 -0.53 4.13 -14.05
N VAL A 155 -0.34 2.82 -13.88
CA VAL A 155 -0.01 2.18 -12.60
C VAL A 155 1.15 1.22 -12.79
N VAL A 156 2.14 1.26 -11.90
CA VAL A 156 3.19 0.24 -11.89
C VAL A 156 2.64 -0.99 -11.18
N ALA A 157 2.46 -2.11 -11.88
CA ALA A 157 1.83 -3.31 -11.32
C ALA A 157 2.83 -4.46 -11.16
N PHE A 158 3.01 -4.95 -9.94
CA PHE A 158 3.85 -6.10 -9.62
C PHE A 158 3.00 -7.35 -9.44
N GLN A 159 3.45 -8.45 -10.03
CA GLN A 159 2.86 -9.77 -9.85
C GLN A 159 3.91 -10.65 -9.19
N GLY A 160 3.66 -11.05 -7.95
CA GLY A 160 4.42 -12.07 -7.26
C GLY A 160 4.16 -13.45 -7.84
N THR A 161 4.87 -14.43 -7.28
CA THR A 161 4.91 -15.80 -7.74
C THR A 161 4.08 -16.69 -6.80
N ALA A 162 4.42 -17.98 -6.74
CA ALA A 162 3.86 -18.90 -5.76
C ALA A 162 4.88 -19.24 -4.66
N GLN A 163 5.95 -18.44 -4.56
CA GLN A 163 7.05 -18.58 -3.61
C GLN A 163 7.16 -17.29 -2.82
N ASP A 164 7.80 -17.36 -1.65
CA ASP A 164 8.13 -16.19 -0.84
C ASP A 164 8.88 -15.13 -1.67
N ASP A 165 8.20 -14.03 -1.95
CA ASP A 165 8.71 -12.89 -2.69
C ASP A 165 9.12 -11.76 -1.74
N ARG A 166 10.17 -11.04 -2.13
CA ARG A 166 10.60 -9.83 -1.43
C ARG A 166 10.73 -8.70 -2.41
N LEU A 167 9.75 -7.81 -2.40
CA LEU A 167 9.70 -6.67 -3.29
C LEU A 167 9.65 -5.36 -2.49
N GLU A 168 10.27 -4.34 -3.07
CA GLU A 168 10.32 -3.00 -2.50
C GLU A 168 10.09 -2.01 -3.65
N SER A 169 9.49 -0.87 -3.36
CA SER A 169 9.34 0.24 -4.29
C SER A 169 10.69 0.90 -4.63
N GLY A 170 10.69 1.97 -5.42
CA GLY A 170 11.90 2.71 -5.76
C GLY A 170 11.63 4.13 -6.20
N ALA A 171 12.69 4.91 -6.42
CA ALA A 171 12.56 6.32 -6.75
C ALA A 171 12.12 6.57 -8.21
N TYR A 172 11.16 7.46 -8.41
CA TYR A 172 10.73 7.94 -9.73
C TYR A 172 11.11 9.40 -9.94
N SER A 173 11.48 9.75 -11.16
CA SER A 173 11.63 11.14 -11.58
C SER A 173 10.28 11.77 -11.82
N ALA A 174 10.15 13.08 -11.55
CA ALA A 174 8.88 13.81 -11.58
C ALA A 174 8.15 13.81 -12.93
N VAL A 175 8.80 13.40 -14.02
CA VAL A 175 8.14 13.21 -15.33
C VAL A 175 7.18 12.01 -15.34
N PHE A 176 7.41 11.02 -14.46
CA PHE A 176 6.57 9.83 -14.32
C PHE A 176 5.49 10.07 -13.26
N THR A 177 4.55 10.96 -13.57
CA THR A 177 3.48 11.34 -12.62
C THR A 177 2.64 10.12 -12.23
N GLY A 178 2.42 9.90 -10.94
CA GLY A 178 1.61 8.80 -10.42
C GLY A 178 2.30 7.43 -10.51
N ALA A 179 3.57 7.37 -10.92
CA ALA A 179 4.32 6.11 -10.93
C ALA A 179 4.61 5.59 -9.51
N GLU A 180 4.56 6.49 -8.54
CA GLU A 180 4.58 6.22 -7.12
C GLU A 180 3.28 5.60 -6.59
N HIS A 181 2.21 5.49 -7.39
CA HIS A 181 1.00 4.75 -7.01
C HIS A 181 1.07 3.36 -7.62
N GLU A 182 1.41 2.36 -6.80
CA GLU A 182 1.73 1.01 -7.24
C GLU A 182 0.65 0.00 -6.88
N LEU A 183 0.54 -1.02 -7.72
CA LEU A 183 -0.31 -2.17 -7.48
C LEU A 183 0.56 -3.40 -7.23
N TRP A 184 0.38 -4.06 -6.10
CA TRP A 184 1.12 -5.26 -5.72
C TRP A 184 0.15 -6.44 -5.61
N LEU A 185 0.35 -7.46 -6.44
CA LEU A 185 -0.44 -8.68 -6.47
C LEU A 185 0.48 -9.85 -6.13
N MET A 186 0.65 -10.18 -4.86
CA MET A 186 1.75 -11.03 -4.40
C MET A 186 1.49 -12.53 -4.61
N GLY A 187 0.24 -12.96 -4.49
CA GLY A 187 -0.16 -14.28 -4.96
C GLY A 187 -0.09 -15.32 -3.87
N ALA A 188 0.91 -16.20 -3.90
CA ALA A 188 1.07 -17.20 -2.84
C ALA A 188 2.52 -17.25 -2.36
N GLY A 189 2.71 -17.55 -1.08
CA GLY A 189 4.04 -17.48 -0.45
C GLY A 189 3.97 -16.62 0.80
N ASN A 190 5.04 -16.58 1.59
CA ASN A 190 5.14 -15.61 2.69
C ASN A 190 5.89 -14.39 2.18
N ASP A 191 5.14 -13.41 1.73
CA ASP A 191 5.63 -12.30 0.95
C ASP A 191 6.03 -11.11 1.80
N ARG A 192 6.93 -10.29 1.28
CA ARG A 192 7.36 -9.04 1.92
C ARG A 192 7.33 -7.90 0.92
N VAL A 193 6.53 -6.88 1.24
CA VAL A 193 6.36 -5.67 0.42
C VAL A 193 6.66 -4.43 1.26
N SER A 194 7.36 -3.47 0.66
CA SER A 194 7.46 -2.07 1.11
C SER A 194 7.15 -1.19 -0.09
N ALA A 195 5.99 -0.54 -0.06
CA ALA A 195 5.41 0.19 -1.20
C ALA A 195 5.89 1.64 -1.30
N GLY A 196 6.46 2.19 -0.22
CA GLY A 196 7.33 3.36 -0.29
C GLY A 196 6.60 4.69 -0.17
N ILE A 197 6.47 5.44 -1.26
CA ILE A 197 5.73 6.71 -1.23
C ILE A 197 4.63 6.64 -2.26
N GLY A 198 3.52 7.32 -2.01
CA GLY A 198 2.36 7.34 -2.91
C GLY A 198 1.21 6.54 -2.35
N ASN A 199 0.06 6.60 -3.02
CA ASN A 199 -1.13 5.86 -2.62
C ASN A 199 -1.13 4.49 -3.29
N ASP A 200 -0.72 3.47 -2.55
CA ASP A 200 -0.48 2.13 -3.06
C ASP A 200 -1.66 1.19 -2.82
N THR A 201 -1.73 0.13 -3.62
CA THR A 201 -2.68 -0.97 -3.43
C THR A 201 -1.92 -2.28 -3.33
N ILE A 202 -2.06 -3.00 -2.22
CA ILE A 202 -1.32 -4.23 -1.93
C ILE A 202 -2.31 -5.36 -1.65
N HIS A 203 -2.18 -6.46 -2.39
CA HIS A 203 -2.84 -7.74 -2.16
C HIS A 203 -1.77 -8.79 -1.81
N GLY A 204 -1.78 -9.27 -0.56
CA GLY A 204 -0.90 -10.33 -0.05
C GLY A 204 -1.21 -11.68 -0.69
N GLY A 205 -2.46 -12.11 -0.55
CA GLY A 205 -2.93 -13.34 -1.19
C GLY A 205 -2.88 -14.50 -0.21
N MET A 206 -2.17 -15.58 -0.55
CA MET A 206 -2.05 -16.75 0.31
C MET A 206 -0.70 -16.79 1.01
N GLY A 207 -0.70 -16.87 2.34
CA GLY A 207 0.50 -17.06 3.14
C GLY A 207 0.52 -16.13 4.33
N SER A 208 1.65 -16.06 5.02
CA SER A 208 1.83 -15.11 6.12
C SER A 208 2.73 -13.97 5.64
N ASP A 209 2.11 -12.87 5.30
CA ASP A 209 2.74 -11.76 4.59
C ASP A 209 3.18 -10.64 5.55
N ALA A 210 4.14 -9.84 5.10
CA ALA A 210 4.51 -8.58 5.74
C ALA A 210 4.40 -7.45 4.72
N LEU A 211 3.34 -6.65 4.84
CA LEU A 211 2.92 -5.65 3.87
C LEU A 211 3.01 -4.26 4.49
N LEU A 212 3.89 -3.42 3.95
CA LEU A 212 4.11 -2.05 4.42
C LEU A 212 3.72 -1.07 3.30
N GLY A 213 2.76 -0.18 3.58
CA GLY A 213 2.36 0.93 2.71
C GLY A 213 3.39 2.07 2.70
N ASP A 214 3.98 2.32 3.89
CA ASP A 214 4.98 3.35 4.17
C ASP A 214 4.42 4.78 4.17
N GLY A 215 4.17 5.42 3.04
CA GLY A 215 3.70 6.81 3.05
C GLY A 215 2.82 7.19 1.87
N GLY A 216 1.66 7.77 2.17
CA GLY A 216 0.56 8.00 1.25
C GLY A 216 -0.69 7.37 1.83
N ASN A 217 -1.80 7.42 1.09
CA ASN A 217 -3.06 6.81 1.52
C ASN A 217 -3.18 5.43 0.84
N ASP A 218 -2.86 4.38 1.59
CA ASP A 218 -2.67 3.03 1.08
C ASP A 218 -3.90 2.14 1.28
N SER A 219 -4.05 1.17 0.39
CA SER A 219 -5.06 0.11 0.49
C SER A 219 -4.36 -1.25 0.57
N ILE A 220 -4.37 -1.88 1.73
CA ILE A 220 -3.64 -3.13 2.00
C ILE A 220 -4.64 -4.24 2.38
N MET A 221 -4.59 -5.35 1.65
CA MET A 221 -5.34 -6.58 1.93
C MET A 221 -4.34 -7.73 2.17
N GLY A 222 -4.34 -8.32 3.37
CA GLY A 222 -3.56 -9.52 3.69
C GLY A 222 -4.11 -10.76 2.98
N GLU A 223 -5.43 -10.91 3.05
CA GLU A 223 -6.22 -12.00 2.47
C GLU A 223 -6.17 -13.29 3.30
N ALA A 224 -5.31 -14.26 3.03
CA ALA A 224 -5.35 -15.56 3.69
C ALA A 224 -4.04 -15.92 4.37
N GLY A 225 -4.06 -16.03 5.69
CA GLY A 225 -2.96 -16.45 6.54
C GLY A 225 -2.61 -15.36 7.55
N ALA A 226 -1.74 -15.68 8.51
CA ALA A 226 -1.46 -14.75 9.60
C ALA A 226 -0.52 -13.62 9.15
N ASP A 227 -1.08 -12.45 8.88
CA ASP A 227 -0.41 -11.34 8.21
C ASP A 227 0.04 -10.22 9.16
N LEU A 228 1.04 -9.46 8.70
CA LEU A 228 1.44 -8.18 9.29
C LEU A 228 1.20 -7.07 8.28
N LEU A 229 0.24 -6.21 8.56
CA LEU A 229 -0.08 -5.04 7.75
C LEU A 229 0.34 -3.78 8.52
N GLN A 230 1.02 -2.87 7.83
CA GLN A 230 1.34 -1.54 8.35
C GLN A 230 1.07 -0.48 7.29
N GLY A 231 0.17 0.46 7.59
CA GLY A 231 -0.21 1.55 6.68
C GLY A 231 0.95 2.53 6.55
N GLY A 232 1.30 3.19 7.65
CA GLY A 232 2.42 4.10 7.70
C GLY A 232 1.94 5.53 7.88
N ALA A 233 2.22 6.42 6.94
CA ALA A 233 1.80 7.82 7.03
C ALA A 233 0.77 8.16 5.96
N GLY A 234 -0.44 8.54 6.36
CA GLY A 234 -1.56 8.88 5.48
C GLY A 234 -2.83 8.21 5.99
N ALA A 235 -3.95 8.46 5.32
CA ALA A 235 -5.22 7.84 5.69
C ALA A 235 -5.36 6.50 4.98
N ASP A 236 -5.08 5.43 5.69
CA ASP A 236 -4.92 4.09 5.12
C ASP A 236 -6.16 3.21 5.30
N SER A 237 -6.30 2.20 4.46
CA SER A 237 -7.33 1.17 4.54
C SER A 237 -6.71 -0.22 4.58
N LEU A 238 -6.76 -0.88 5.72
CA LEU A 238 -6.09 -2.14 5.99
C LEU A 238 -7.10 -3.24 6.35
N TYR A 239 -7.00 -4.38 5.68
CA TYR A 239 -7.84 -5.55 5.91
C TYR A 239 -6.95 -6.78 6.09
N GLY A 240 -6.92 -7.35 7.30
CA GLY A 240 -6.15 -8.56 7.62
C GLY A 240 -6.63 -9.74 6.79
N GLY A 241 -7.88 -10.15 6.99
CA GLY A 241 -8.52 -11.19 6.17
C GLY A 241 -8.85 -12.42 6.99
N ALA A 242 -8.18 -13.53 6.73
CA ALA A 242 -8.38 -14.79 7.43
C ALA A 242 -7.14 -15.19 8.23
N ASP A 243 -7.37 -15.88 9.35
CA ASP A 243 -6.38 -16.20 10.38
C ASP A 243 -6.01 -14.98 11.24
N ALA A 244 -5.10 -15.17 12.19
CA ALA A 244 -4.82 -14.16 13.22
C ALA A 244 -3.81 -13.11 12.73
N ASP A 245 -4.30 -11.88 12.55
CA ASP A 245 -3.57 -10.80 11.91
C ASP A 245 -3.04 -9.74 12.86
N ARG A 246 -2.05 -8.99 12.41
CA ARG A 246 -1.54 -7.78 13.06
C ARG A 246 -1.69 -6.60 12.11
N VAL A 247 -2.63 -5.73 12.39
CA VAL A 247 -3.00 -4.60 11.54
C VAL A 247 -2.65 -3.30 12.26
N LEU A 248 -1.76 -2.50 11.68
CA LEU A 248 -1.23 -1.27 12.26
C LEU A 248 -1.49 -0.10 11.30
N GLY A 249 -2.31 0.88 11.71
CA GLY A 249 -2.67 2.04 10.88
C GLY A 249 -1.46 2.97 10.68
N GLY A 250 -1.09 3.71 11.73
CA GLY A 250 0.06 4.58 11.74
C GLY A 250 -0.33 6.03 11.99
N GLU A 251 0.13 6.95 11.13
CA GLU A 251 -0.24 8.36 11.18
C GLU A 251 -1.37 8.64 10.20
N GLY A 252 -2.56 9.02 10.64
CA GLY A 252 -3.65 9.38 9.75
C GLY A 252 -5.01 8.98 10.30
N ALA A 253 -6.06 9.16 9.51
CA ALA A 253 -7.38 8.66 9.89
C ALA A 253 -7.60 7.34 9.16
N ASP A 254 -7.34 6.24 9.86
CA ASP A 254 -7.20 4.92 9.28
C ASP A 254 -8.47 4.08 9.41
N LEU A 255 -8.65 3.16 8.46
CA LEU A 255 -9.67 2.12 8.49
C LEU A 255 -9.01 0.76 8.64
N LEU A 256 -9.20 0.10 9.78
CA LEU A 256 -8.59 -1.19 10.10
C LEU A 256 -9.66 -2.25 10.28
N SER A 257 -9.49 -3.40 9.63
CA SER A 257 -10.31 -4.59 9.82
C SER A 257 -9.42 -5.80 10.07
N GLY A 258 -9.66 -6.55 11.15
CA GLY A 258 -9.01 -7.83 11.44
C GLY A 258 -9.51 -8.92 10.51
N GLY A 259 -10.81 -9.24 10.60
CA GLY A 259 -11.45 -10.22 9.74
C GLY A 259 -11.82 -11.49 10.51
N ASP A 260 -11.50 -12.66 9.99
CA ASP A 260 -11.68 -13.93 10.68
C ASP A 260 -10.38 -14.28 11.42
N GLY A 261 -10.32 -14.24 12.75
CA GLY A 261 -9.04 -14.41 13.40
C GLY A 261 -9.05 -14.15 14.89
N ALA A 262 -7.89 -14.03 15.50
CA ALA A 262 -7.80 -13.43 16.83
C ALA A 262 -6.80 -12.30 16.68
N ASP A 263 -7.33 -11.13 16.33
CA ASP A 263 -6.55 -10.11 15.65
C ASP A 263 -6.01 -9.07 16.62
N PHE A 264 -4.93 -8.40 16.22
CA PHE A 264 -4.39 -7.25 16.91
C PHE A 264 -4.46 -6.03 15.99
N LEU A 265 -5.29 -5.07 16.37
CA LEU A 265 -5.46 -3.80 15.64
C LEU A 265 -4.91 -2.65 16.48
N ARG A 266 -4.13 -1.78 15.84
CA ARG A 266 -3.60 -0.55 16.44
C ARG A 266 -3.78 0.61 15.47
N GLY A 267 -4.61 1.59 15.82
CA GLY A 267 -4.90 2.78 15.02
C GLY A 267 -3.66 3.65 14.86
N GLY A 268 -3.21 4.27 15.95
CA GLY A 268 -2.01 5.11 15.96
C GLY A 268 -2.37 6.56 16.24
N THR A 269 -2.06 7.48 15.35
CA THR A 269 -2.45 8.89 15.53
C THR A 269 -3.50 9.28 14.52
N GLY A 270 -4.60 9.88 14.97
CA GLY A 270 -5.69 10.36 14.13
C GLY A 270 -6.99 9.68 14.53
N ALA A 271 -8.09 9.97 13.83
CA ALA A 271 -9.39 9.43 14.19
C ALA A 271 -9.65 8.15 13.40
N ASP A 272 -9.43 7.01 14.04
CA ASP A 272 -9.38 5.71 13.39
C ASP A 272 -10.69 4.94 13.52
N SER A 273 -10.91 3.97 12.64
CA SER A 273 -12.02 3.03 12.72
C SER A 273 -11.49 1.60 12.74
N LEU A 274 -11.62 0.93 13.87
CA LEU A 274 -11.11 -0.41 14.13
C LEU A 274 -12.26 -1.42 14.25
N TYR A 275 -12.24 -2.41 13.36
CA TYR A 275 -13.20 -3.52 13.31
C TYR A 275 -12.47 -4.84 13.56
N GLY A 276 -12.70 -5.49 14.70
CA GLY A 276 -12.07 -6.79 15.04
C GLY A 276 -12.53 -7.88 14.07
N GLY A 277 -13.84 -8.11 14.02
CA GLY A 277 -14.45 -9.07 13.11
C GLY A 277 -14.91 -10.31 13.86
N ALA A 278 -14.45 -11.49 13.49
CA ALA A 278 -14.79 -12.74 14.14
C ALA A 278 -13.58 -13.27 14.91
N GLY A 279 -13.77 -13.51 16.20
CA GLY A 279 -12.85 -14.17 17.11
C GLY A 279 -12.52 -13.27 18.30
N ALA A 280 -11.35 -13.43 18.91
CA ALA A 280 -11.05 -12.75 20.18
C ALA A 280 -10.02 -11.66 19.95
N ASP A 281 -10.51 -10.45 19.70
CA ASP A 281 -9.69 -9.40 19.11
C ASP A 281 -9.16 -8.43 20.17
N ARG A 282 -8.04 -7.78 19.85
CA ARG A 282 -7.40 -6.75 20.68
C ARG A 282 -7.28 -5.46 19.88
N LEU A 283 -8.01 -4.43 20.31
CA LEU A 283 -8.10 -3.16 19.60
C LEU A 283 -7.51 -2.04 20.47
N LEU A 284 -6.56 -1.29 19.91
CA LEU A 284 -5.96 -0.08 20.49
C LEU A 284 -6.16 1.08 19.50
N GLY A 285 -6.88 2.12 19.88
CA GLY A 285 -7.04 3.32 19.05
C GLY A 285 -5.80 4.22 19.11
N GLU A 286 -5.37 4.52 20.35
CA GLU A 286 -4.27 5.44 20.68
C GLU A 286 -4.65 6.91 20.63
N GLU A 287 -3.98 7.75 19.84
CA GLU A 287 -4.25 9.19 19.85
C GLU A 287 -5.37 9.53 18.88
N GLY A 288 -6.50 10.02 19.38
CA GLY A 288 -7.59 10.50 18.53
C GLY A 288 -8.94 10.13 19.09
N ALA A 289 -9.98 10.35 18.29
CA ALA A 289 -11.34 9.99 18.67
C ALA A 289 -11.78 8.80 17.82
N ASP A 290 -11.60 7.61 18.37
CA ASP A 290 -11.63 6.38 17.59
C ASP A 290 -13.00 5.69 17.63
N LEU A 291 -13.29 4.95 16.57
CA LEU A 291 -14.42 4.06 16.50
C LEU A 291 -13.95 2.61 16.67
N PHE A 292 -14.52 1.92 17.64
CA PHE A 292 -14.25 0.50 17.87
C PHE A 292 -15.50 -0.35 17.65
N GLU A 293 -15.34 -1.46 16.96
CA GLU A 293 -16.30 -2.56 16.90
C GLU A 293 -15.55 -3.88 17.01
N GLY A 294 -15.67 -4.57 18.15
CA GLY A 294 -14.99 -5.86 18.37
C GLY A 294 -15.55 -6.94 17.44
N GLY A 295 -16.87 -7.04 17.37
CA GLY A 295 -17.56 -7.99 16.52
C GLY A 295 -17.98 -9.24 17.28
N ALA A 296 -17.68 -10.41 16.75
CA ALA A 296 -18.11 -11.69 17.29
C ALA A 296 -16.97 -12.39 18.04
N GLY A 297 -17.04 -12.40 19.36
CA GLY A 297 -16.16 -13.21 20.20
C GLY A 297 -15.86 -12.46 21.47
N ALA A 298 -14.69 -12.66 22.07
CA ALA A 298 -14.36 -12.07 23.37
C ALA A 298 -13.29 -11.01 23.20
N ASP A 299 -13.73 -9.77 23.00
CA ASP A 299 -12.88 -8.71 22.52
C ASP A 299 -12.32 -7.86 23.66
N ARG A 300 -11.15 -7.28 23.43
CA ARG A 300 -10.43 -6.43 24.37
C ARG A 300 -10.16 -5.06 23.75
N PHE A 301 -10.85 -4.05 24.25
CA PHE A 301 -10.61 -2.64 23.92
C PHE A 301 -9.62 -2.08 24.93
N VAL A 302 -8.42 -1.70 24.48
CA VAL A 302 -7.32 -1.32 25.35
C VAL A 302 -7.11 0.19 25.31
N LEU A 303 -6.97 0.79 26.49
CA LEU A 303 -6.62 2.20 26.64
C LEU A 303 -5.16 2.33 27.04
N THR A 304 -4.36 2.95 26.19
CA THR A 304 -2.92 3.18 26.43
C THR A 304 -2.51 4.65 26.34
N GLU A 305 -3.46 5.58 26.23
CA GLU A 305 -3.16 7.00 26.04
C GLU A 305 -2.26 7.58 27.15
N THR A 306 -1.26 8.35 26.73
CA THR A 306 -0.27 8.99 27.62
C THR A 306 -0.58 10.45 27.91
N VAL A 307 -1.63 11.01 27.28
CA VAL A 307 -2.03 12.39 27.50
C VAL A 307 -2.98 12.43 28.69
N GLN A 308 -2.51 13.02 29.81
CA GLN A 308 -3.35 13.42 30.95
C GLN A 308 -4.15 14.69 30.62
N ALA A 309 -4.93 14.61 29.55
CA ALA A 309 -6.09 15.43 29.36
C ALA A 309 -7.21 14.42 29.11
N CYS A 310 -8.42 14.69 29.59
CA CYS A 310 -9.58 14.12 28.89
C CYS A 310 -9.26 14.26 27.42
N ASP A 311 -9.54 13.28 26.59
CA ASP A 311 -9.95 13.65 25.26
C ASP A 311 -11.09 14.69 25.46
N VAL A 312 -10.80 15.97 25.10
CA VAL A 312 -10.85 17.12 26.05
C VAL A 312 -12.24 17.64 26.39
N ILE A 313 -12.61 17.61 27.70
CA ILE A 313 -12.96 18.82 28.46
C ILE A 313 -12.46 18.74 29.91
N VAL A 314 -11.51 19.62 30.27
CA VAL A 314 -11.20 19.99 31.66
C VAL A 314 -12.35 20.86 32.20
N LEU A 315 -13.25 20.28 32.98
CA LEU A 315 -14.34 21.01 33.64
C LEU A 315 -13.90 21.46 35.04
N ARG A 316 -13.43 22.71 35.16
CA ARG A 316 -13.50 23.42 36.45
C ARG A 316 -14.98 23.62 36.81
N SER A 317 -15.30 23.77 38.10
CA SER A 317 -16.69 23.91 38.55
C SER A 317 -17.47 24.98 37.76
N GLY A 318 -18.45 24.58 36.94
CA GLY A 318 -19.32 25.51 36.21
C GLY A 318 -19.80 25.10 34.81
N ASP A 319 -19.22 24.10 34.16
CA ASP A 319 -19.57 23.80 32.77
C ASP A 319 -20.56 22.64 32.63
N SER A 320 -21.81 23.00 32.34
CA SER A 320 -22.84 22.12 31.82
C SER A 320 -23.11 22.50 30.36
N GLY A 321 -22.47 21.79 29.42
CA GLY A 321 -22.84 21.79 28.01
C GLY A 321 -21.67 21.92 27.01
N ALA A 322 -21.24 20.79 26.44
CA ALA A 322 -20.61 20.71 25.11
C ALA A 322 -20.55 19.24 24.63
N THR A 323 -20.40 19.06 23.32
CA THR A 323 -20.95 17.97 22.49
C THR A 323 -19.94 16.89 22.07
N ALA A 324 -20.14 15.64 22.52
CA ALA A 324 -20.07 14.36 21.81
C ALA A 324 -18.92 13.94 20.83
N MET A 325 -18.06 14.80 20.27
CA MET A 325 -17.29 14.49 19.04
C MET A 325 -15.78 14.17 19.21
N THR A 326 -15.25 14.10 20.43
CA THR A 326 -13.81 13.91 20.71
C THR A 326 -13.63 12.88 21.84
N ALA A 327 -14.22 11.71 21.68
CA ALA A 327 -14.01 10.61 22.61
C ALA A 327 -14.24 9.33 21.84
N ASP A 328 -13.49 8.31 22.20
CA ASP A 328 -13.66 6.97 21.68
C ASP A 328 -15.10 6.49 21.80
N LEU A 329 -15.56 5.83 20.76
CA LEU A 329 -16.87 5.23 20.65
C LEU A 329 -16.73 3.72 20.44
N VAL A 330 -17.15 2.94 21.43
CA VAL A 330 -17.31 1.49 21.29
C VAL A 330 -18.73 1.19 20.85
N GLN A 331 -18.85 0.52 19.70
CA GLN A 331 -20.08 -0.08 19.20
C GLN A 331 -20.04 -1.59 19.43
N GLY A 332 -21.23 -2.21 19.52
CA GLY A 332 -21.35 -3.65 19.62
C GLY A 332 -20.93 -4.30 20.95
N PHE A 333 -20.45 -3.54 21.94
CA PHE A 333 -19.95 -4.09 23.22
C PHE A 333 -20.95 -5.03 23.90
N VAL A 334 -20.50 -6.26 24.19
CA VAL A 334 -21.26 -7.32 24.85
C VAL A 334 -20.75 -7.54 26.28
N SER A 335 -21.45 -6.95 27.26
CA SER A 335 -21.15 -7.16 28.68
C SER A 335 -21.15 -8.66 29.05
N GLY A 336 -20.18 -9.06 29.87
CA GLY A 336 -19.90 -10.43 30.26
C GLY A 336 -19.00 -11.19 29.29
N ILE A 337 -18.85 -10.70 28.06
CA ILE A 337 -17.99 -11.29 27.04
C ILE A 337 -16.78 -10.38 26.82
N ASP A 338 -17.03 -9.17 26.35
CA ASP A 338 -15.98 -8.20 26.03
C ASP A 338 -15.36 -7.60 27.29
N LYS A 339 -14.19 -6.98 27.10
CA LYS A 339 -13.40 -6.36 28.15
C LYS A 339 -12.91 -4.99 27.73
N ILE A 340 -13.05 -4.04 28.64
CA ILE A 340 -12.30 -2.78 28.60
C ILE A 340 -11.05 -2.98 29.46
N ASP A 341 -9.90 -2.78 28.86
CA ASP A 341 -8.63 -3.01 29.49
C ASP A 341 -7.99 -1.71 29.97
N LEU A 342 -7.94 -1.56 31.29
CA LEU A 342 -7.42 -0.38 31.98
C LEU A 342 -6.09 -0.70 32.68
N THR A 343 -5.47 -1.85 32.41
CA THR A 343 -4.31 -2.31 33.19
C THR A 343 -3.09 -1.39 33.08
N ASP A 344 -2.98 -0.64 31.98
CA ASP A 344 -1.86 0.27 31.74
C ASP A 344 -2.02 1.63 32.45
N LEU A 345 -3.20 1.90 33.03
CA LEU A 345 -3.50 3.12 33.78
C LEU A 345 -3.14 3.02 35.28
N GLY A 346 -2.66 1.85 35.72
CA GLY A 346 -2.39 1.56 37.12
C GLY A 346 -3.64 1.15 37.91
N PRO A 347 -3.62 1.24 39.26
CA PRO A 347 -4.71 0.75 40.08
C PRO A 347 -5.94 1.67 39.99
N ILE A 348 -6.97 1.21 39.27
CA ILE A 348 -8.27 1.87 39.14
C ILE A 348 -9.33 1.05 39.88
N SER A 349 -10.15 1.70 40.71
CA SER A 349 -11.32 1.08 41.34
C SER A 349 -12.59 1.32 40.53
N PHE A 350 -13.52 0.35 40.45
CA PHE A 350 -14.82 0.57 39.80
C PHE A 350 -15.91 0.93 40.82
N GLU A 351 -16.52 2.10 40.65
CA GLU A 351 -17.49 2.68 41.57
C GLU A 351 -18.85 2.84 40.89
N THR A 352 -19.94 2.49 41.59
CA THR A 352 -21.30 2.55 41.02
C THR A 352 -22.03 3.88 41.33
N GLY A 353 -21.42 4.77 42.10
CA GLY A 353 -22.06 5.98 42.64
C GLY A 353 -21.48 7.31 42.17
N GLY A 354 -20.66 7.31 41.11
CA GLY A 354 -19.78 8.43 40.74
C GLY A 354 -18.45 8.41 41.50
N PHE A 355 -17.55 9.35 41.19
CA PHE A 355 -16.19 9.39 41.73
C PHE A 355 -16.14 9.69 43.24
N SER A 356 -15.30 8.96 43.97
CA SER A 356 -15.11 9.11 45.41
C SER A 356 -14.18 10.24 45.85
N ALA A 357 -13.51 10.93 44.91
CA ALA A 357 -12.45 11.93 45.18
C ALA A 357 -11.37 11.42 46.16
N SER A 358 -11.12 10.11 46.14
CA SER A 358 -10.26 9.41 47.11
C SER A 358 -9.39 8.34 46.45
N GLY A 359 -8.78 8.70 45.32
CA GLY A 359 -7.95 7.81 44.51
C GLY A 359 -8.57 7.52 43.16
N ALA A 360 -7.77 6.90 42.29
CA ALA A 360 -8.17 6.68 40.91
C ALA A 360 -9.35 5.71 40.83
N SER A 361 -10.37 6.09 40.06
CA SER A 361 -11.64 5.38 40.00
C SER A 361 -12.30 5.50 38.64
N ALA A 362 -13.15 4.53 38.30
CA ALA A 362 -13.94 4.52 37.09
C ALA A 362 -15.41 4.30 37.43
N HIS A 363 -16.30 4.96 36.71
CA HIS A 363 -17.74 4.87 36.89
C HIS A 363 -18.45 4.88 35.54
N TYR A 364 -19.46 4.04 35.38
CA TYR A 364 -20.32 4.02 34.20
C TYR A 364 -21.65 4.73 34.47
N ASP A 365 -21.93 5.79 33.69
CA ASP A 365 -23.11 6.66 33.89
C ASP A 365 -24.35 6.26 33.06
N GLY A 366 -24.27 5.15 32.32
CA GLY A 366 -25.31 4.69 31.39
C GLY A 366 -25.08 5.13 29.93
N LEU A 367 -24.06 5.95 29.68
CA LEU A 367 -23.66 6.37 28.32
C LEU A 367 -22.16 6.18 28.10
N ALA A 368 -21.35 6.46 29.11
CA ALA A 368 -19.90 6.42 29.03
C ALA A 368 -19.27 5.81 30.28
N LEU A 369 -18.13 5.13 30.09
CA LEU A 369 -17.20 4.83 31.16
C LEU A 369 -16.35 6.06 31.38
N ARG A 370 -16.45 6.65 32.56
CA ARG A 370 -15.67 7.82 32.99
C ARG A 370 -14.60 7.36 33.93
N ILE A 371 -13.38 7.85 33.76
CA ILE A 371 -12.20 7.43 34.52
C ILE A 371 -11.55 8.68 35.10
N ASP A 372 -11.39 8.70 36.42
CA ASP A 372 -10.60 9.65 37.19
C ASP A 372 -9.27 8.95 37.53
N THR A 373 -8.19 9.32 36.86
CA THR A 373 -6.86 8.73 37.04
C THR A 373 -6.07 9.40 38.17
N THR A 374 -6.37 10.66 38.48
CA THR A 374 -5.67 11.45 39.49
C THR A 374 -6.29 11.33 40.89
N GLY A 375 -7.54 10.87 40.96
CA GLY A 375 -8.31 10.72 42.18
C GLY A 375 -8.84 12.04 42.74
N ASP A 376 -8.95 13.08 41.93
CA ASP A 376 -9.40 14.41 42.35
C ASP A 376 -10.92 14.60 42.31
N GLY A 377 -11.65 13.56 41.89
CA GLY A 377 -13.10 13.55 41.75
C GLY A 377 -13.60 14.11 40.42
N THR A 378 -12.70 14.35 39.46
CA THR A 378 -13.03 14.79 38.11
C THR A 378 -12.66 13.73 37.08
N CYS A 379 -13.40 13.74 35.97
CA CYS A 379 -13.12 12.80 34.87
C CYS A 379 -11.82 13.24 34.20
N ASP A 380 -10.90 12.31 34.01
CA ASP A 380 -9.64 12.48 33.28
C ASP A 380 -9.68 11.79 31.90
N MET A 381 -10.47 10.74 31.73
CA MET A 381 -10.65 10.05 30.44
C MET A 381 -12.07 9.50 30.32
N MET A 382 -12.58 9.33 29.11
CA MET A 382 -13.87 8.69 28.91
C MET A 382 -13.96 7.89 27.62
N ILE A 383 -14.71 6.78 27.69
CA ILE A 383 -15.13 6.01 26.51
C ILE A 383 -16.64 6.01 26.43
N ARG A 384 -17.18 6.26 25.25
CA ARG A 384 -18.60 6.20 24.97
C ARG A 384 -19.00 4.83 24.46
N PHE A 385 -20.22 4.42 24.79
CA PHE A 385 -20.80 3.19 24.29
C PHE A 385 -22.08 3.46 23.51
N GLN A 386 -22.24 2.79 22.38
CA GLN A 386 -23.50 2.78 21.65
C GLN A 386 -24.38 1.63 22.11
N GLY A 387 -25.50 1.95 22.75
CA GLY A 387 -26.54 0.96 23.08
C GLY A 387 -26.24 0.06 24.28
N LEU A 388 -25.15 0.31 25.02
CA LEU A 388 -24.86 -0.40 26.26
C LEU A 388 -25.75 0.12 27.41
N ALA A 389 -26.41 -0.79 28.12
CA ALA A 389 -27.30 -0.43 29.23
C ALA A 389 -26.60 -0.44 30.58
N THR A 390 -25.69 -1.39 30.79
CA THR A 390 -24.97 -1.59 32.05
C THR A 390 -23.55 -2.05 31.76
N LEU A 391 -22.61 -1.55 32.55
CA LEU A 391 -21.23 -2.03 32.61
C LEU A 391 -20.93 -2.42 34.06
N SER A 392 -20.21 -3.52 34.25
CA SER A 392 -19.87 -4.06 35.56
C SER A 392 -18.36 -4.16 35.75
N ALA A 393 -17.91 -4.35 36.99
CA ALA A 393 -16.49 -4.57 37.27
C ALA A 393 -15.90 -5.79 36.56
N SER A 394 -16.71 -6.82 36.23
CA SER A 394 -16.24 -7.97 35.45
C SER A 394 -16.04 -7.69 33.97
N ASP A 395 -16.50 -6.54 33.47
CA ASP A 395 -16.27 -6.06 32.11
C ASP A 395 -14.97 -5.26 32.00
N LEU A 396 -14.28 -5.03 33.12
CA LEU A 396 -13.02 -4.29 33.18
C LEU A 396 -11.87 -5.23 33.53
N LEU A 397 -10.73 -5.04 32.88
CA LEU A 397 -9.45 -5.56 33.35
C LEU A 397 -8.76 -4.46 34.17
N LEU A 398 -8.47 -4.76 35.43
CA LEU A 398 -7.92 -3.86 36.44
C LEU A 398 -6.68 -4.52 37.08
N VAL A 399 -5.76 -3.71 37.63
CA VAL A 399 -4.52 -4.16 38.29
C VAL A 399 -4.74 -4.59 39.74
#